data_AF-A0A8T3CDC4-F1
#
_entry.id   AF-A0A8T3CDC4-F1
#
_cell.length_a   1.000
_cell.length_b   1.000
_cell.length_c   1.000
_cell.angle_alpha   90.00
_cell.angle_beta   90.00
_cell.angle_gamma   90.00
#
_symmetry.space_group_name_H-M   'P 1'
#
loop_
_entity.id
_entity.type
_entity.pdbx_description
1 polymer ?
#
loop_
_entity_poly.entity_id
_entity_poly.type
_entity_poly.pdbx_seq_one_letter_code
_entity_poly.pdbx_strand_id
1 'polypeptide(L)'
;MFSSLPFQRAKDLGHVPGAIPSEGSPATTESGQLTQTGTAGRQPAEGGESLPKILTVPIKRVTGMSRFLREKCLLSAQQVTDVLRDSPAIVLEDTSRLEYRFQYAYFRMGIQQEEMVKSGLFRVSTEEVRCRHSFLERRGLYQTPDKKGQTRIANPKLKDFLTIPEDSLLSQVALATQEEFEVFRKLMEREVQEEEGLESSDSEEEDEEDDESENRGKEGYKRRRK
;
A
#
# COMPACT_ATOMS: atom_id res chain seq x y z
N MET A 1 -3.83 18.14 15.47
CA MET A 1 -2.69 18.78 14.76
C MET A 1 -1.71 17.69 14.35
N PHE A 2 -1.99 16.98 13.25
CA PHE A 2 -1.00 16.09 12.63
C PHE A 2 -0.55 16.78 11.36
N SER A 3 0.68 17.28 11.38
CA SER A 3 1.30 17.97 10.27
C SER A 3 1.53 16.98 9.14
N SER A 4 0.85 17.22 8.02
CA SER A 4 1.32 16.86 6.69
C SER A 4 2.77 17.36 6.55
N LEU A 5 3.72 16.43 6.45
CA LEU A 5 5.09 16.77 6.11
C LEU A 5 5.31 16.44 4.64
N PRO A 6 5.74 17.42 3.81
CA PRO A 6 6.05 17.17 2.42
C PRO A 6 7.28 16.27 2.32
N PHE A 7 7.12 15.19 1.55
CA PHE A 7 8.16 14.24 1.21
C PHE A 7 9.24 14.93 0.35
N GLN A 8 10.36 15.33 0.97
CA GLN A 8 11.52 15.87 0.28
C GLN A 8 12.77 15.02 0.50
N ARG A 9 13.10 14.26 -0.55
CA ARG A 9 14.42 13.93 -1.11
C ARG A 9 15.57 13.77 -0.10
N ALA A 10 15.71 12.58 0.48
CA ALA A 10 16.99 12.17 1.06
C ALA A 10 17.85 11.49 -0.02
N LYS A 11 18.88 12.21 -0.46
CA LYS A 11 20.12 11.62 -0.97
C LYS A 11 20.97 11.29 0.26
N ASP A 12 21.83 10.27 0.11
CA ASP A 12 22.85 9.80 1.06
C ASP A 12 22.47 8.49 1.77
N LEU A 13 22.79 7.38 1.10
CA LEU A 13 22.81 6.04 1.68
C LEU A 13 24.25 5.68 2.06
N GLY A 14 24.53 5.76 3.35
CA GLY A 14 25.74 5.26 3.98
C GLY A 14 25.67 3.73 4.18
N HIS A 15 26.76 3.07 3.80
CA HIS A 15 26.96 1.62 3.80
C HIS A 15 27.48 1.13 5.17
N VAL A 16 26.93 0.04 5.73
CA VAL A 16 27.53 -0.71 6.85
C VAL A 16 27.31 -2.22 6.64
N PRO A 17 28.31 -3.10 6.89
CA PRO A 17 28.32 -4.49 6.43
C PRO A 17 27.79 -5.52 7.45
N GLY A 18 27.38 -6.68 6.91
CA GLY A 18 26.72 -7.78 7.62
C GLY A 18 27.64 -8.78 8.31
N ALA A 19 27.01 -9.59 9.17
CA ALA A 19 27.56 -10.74 9.88
C ALA A 19 26.98 -12.07 9.33
N ILE A 20 27.76 -13.13 9.47
CA ILE A 20 27.56 -14.53 8.99
C ILE A 20 27.68 -15.47 10.22
N PRO A 21 27.42 -16.80 10.18
CA PRO A 21 26.28 -17.62 9.72
C PRO A 21 25.56 -18.38 10.87
N SER A 22 24.47 -19.10 10.56
CA SER A 22 23.91 -20.18 11.39
C SER A 22 23.94 -21.54 10.69
N GLU A 23 24.21 -22.60 11.45
CA GLU A 23 23.92 -24.02 11.19
C GLU A 23 23.24 -24.56 12.48
N GLY A 24 22.28 -25.47 12.54
CA GLY A 24 21.71 -26.42 11.59
C GLY A 24 21.48 -27.75 12.35
N SER A 25 20.23 -28.24 12.47
CA SER A 25 19.87 -29.69 12.64
C SER A 25 18.40 -29.93 13.03
N PRO A 26 17.85 -31.16 12.82
CA PRO A 26 16.63 -31.31 12.03
C PRO A 26 15.50 -32.17 12.66
N ALA A 27 14.40 -32.21 11.89
CA ALA A 27 13.45 -33.32 11.67
C ALA A 27 12.57 -33.86 12.81
N THR A 28 11.26 -33.85 12.58
CA THR A 28 10.39 -35.04 12.71
C THR A 28 9.13 -34.91 11.83
N THR A 29 8.87 -35.99 11.10
CA THR A 29 7.69 -36.34 10.31
C THR A 29 6.50 -36.70 11.21
N GLU A 30 5.25 -36.43 10.81
CA GLU A 30 4.15 -37.43 10.85
C GLU A 30 2.84 -36.98 10.17
N SER A 31 2.15 -38.00 9.65
CA SER A 31 0.99 -38.06 8.76
C SER A 31 -0.36 -37.71 9.41
N GLY A 32 -1.39 -37.38 8.60
CA GLY A 32 -2.77 -37.29 9.09
C GLY A 32 -3.85 -36.88 8.07
N GLN A 33 -4.38 -37.88 7.38
CA GLN A 33 -5.66 -38.04 6.64
C GLN A 33 -6.69 -36.88 6.50
N LEU A 34 -7.07 -36.66 5.22
CA LEU A 34 -8.42 -36.66 4.60
C LEU A 34 -9.68 -36.35 5.45
N THR A 35 -10.38 -35.26 5.11
CA THR A 35 -11.86 -35.22 5.00
C THR A 35 -12.31 -34.22 3.93
N GLN A 36 -13.27 -34.64 3.11
CA GLN A 36 -14.05 -33.82 2.18
C GLN A 36 -15.21 -33.16 2.93
N THR A 37 -15.62 -31.96 2.51
CA THR A 37 -16.98 -31.58 2.05
C THR A 37 -17.17 -30.06 2.14
N GLY A 38 -18.02 -29.51 1.27
CA GLY A 38 -18.61 -28.18 1.45
C GLY A 38 -18.49 -27.23 0.27
N THR A 39 -19.27 -27.48 -0.77
CA THR A 39 -19.55 -26.53 -1.86
C THR A 39 -20.45 -25.39 -1.37
N ALA A 40 -20.02 -24.13 -1.48
CA ALA A 40 -20.89 -22.97 -1.71
C ALA A 40 -20.08 -21.69 -1.97
N GLY A 41 -20.37 -21.01 -3.08
CA GLY A 41 -20.19 -19.55 -3.21
C GLY A 41 -18.76 -19.04 -3.44
N ARG A 42 -18.01 -19.60 -4.40
CA ARG A 42 -16.75 -18.99 -4.86
C ARG A 42 -17.05 -17.80 -5.77
N GLN A 43 -17.06 -16.59 -5.22
CA GLN A 43 -16.66 -15.42 -5.99
C GLN A 43 -15.18 -15.61 -6.37
N PRO A 44 -14.76 -15.25 -7.59
CA PRO A 44 -13.41 -15.53 -8.05
C PRO A 44 -12.43 -14.71 -7.20
N ALA A 45 -11.62 -15.43 -6.41
CA ALA A 45 -10.39 -14.89 -5.89
C ALA A 45 -9.54 -14.46 -7.09
N GLU A 46 -9.23 -13.17 -7.16
CA GLU A 46 -8.17 -12.54 -7.97
C GLU A 46 -6.80 -13.11 -7.54
N GLY A 47 -6.62 -14.40 -7.76
CA GLY A 47 -5.53 -15.21 -7.25
C GLY A 47 -5.32 -16.36 -8.23
N GLY A 48 -4.98 -16.01 -9.46
CA GLY A 48 -4.76 -16.96 -10.54
C GLY A 48 -3.96 -16.35 -11.67
N GLU A 49 -2.75 -16.85 -11.85
CA GLU A 49 -2.08 -16.93 -13.15
C GLU A 49 -1.48 -15.62 -13.73
N SER A 50 -0.50 -15.04 -13.03
CA SER A 50 0.43 -14.08 -13.66
C SER A 50 1.53 -14.77 -14.50
N LEU A 51 1.67 -16.09 -14.40
CA LEU A 51 2.74 -16.86 -15.03
C LEU A 51 2.68 -17.07 -16.55
N PRO A 52 1.55 -16.99 -17.28
CA PRO A 52 1.61 -17.12 -18.74
C PRO A 52 2.13 -15.85 -19.44
N LYS A 53 1.92 -14.66 -18.83
CA LYS A 53 2.37 -13.39 -19.42
C LYS A 53 3.86 -13.16 -19.20
N ILE A 54 4.40 -13.51 -18.04
CA ILE A 54 5.83 -13.28 -17.73
C ILE A 54 6.78 -13.99 -18.71
N LEU A 55 6.40 -15.18 -19.18
CA LEU A 55 7.18 -15.95 -20.17
C LEU A 55 7.26 -15.28 -21.54
N THR A 56 6.36 -14.34 -21.82
CA THR A 56 6.33 -13.55 -23.06
C THR A 56 6.94 -12.16 -22.91
N VAL A 57 7.35 -11.78 -21.70
CA VAL A 57 7.90 -10.45 -21.45
C VAL A 57 9.26 -10.30 -22.14
N PRO A 58 9.47 -9.22 -22.92
CA PRO A 58 10.76 -8.97 -23.54
C PRO A 58 11.88 -8.90 -22.50
N ILE A 59 13.02 -9.55 -22.77
CA ILE A 59 14.20 -9.52 -21.89
C ILE A 59 14.59 -8.07 -21.55
N LYS A 60 14.47 -7.15 -22.52
CA LYS A 60 14.70 -5.70 -22.30
C LYS A 60 13.90 -5.13 -21.13
N ARG A 61 12.66 -5.58 -20.93
CA ARG A 61 11.81 -5.14 -19.83
C ARG A 61 12.32 -5.68 -18.49
N VAL A 62 12.70 -6.96 -18.45
CA VAL A 62 13.31 -7.60 -17.26
C VAL A 62 14.63 -6.89 -16.90
N THR A 63 15.47 -6.61 -17.88
CA THR A 63 16.73 -5.87 -17.68
C THR A 63 16.46 -4.44 -17.21
N GLY A 64 15.48 -3.75 -17.79
CA GLY A 64 15.06 -2.42 -17.37
C GLY A 64 14.58 -2.39 -15.92
N MET A 65 13.76 -3.36 -15.51
CA MET A 65 13.29 -3.51 -14.14
C MET A 65 14.44 -3.83 -13.18
N SER A 66 15.36 -4.72 -13.58
CA SER A 66 16.55 -5.04 -12.79
C SER A 66 17.43 -3.82 -12.53
N ARG A 67 17.62 -2.97 -13.56
CA ARG A 67 18.35 -1.71 -13.43
C ARG A 67 17.62 -0.73 -12.52
N PHE A 68 16.31 -0.58 -12.69
CA PHE A 68 15.48 0.26 -11.84
C PHE A 68 15.61 -0.13 -10.36
N LEU A 69 15.46 -1.41 -10.02
CA LEU A 69 15.58 -1.89 -8.64
C LEU A 69 16.97 -1.63 -8.04
N ARG A 70 18.04 -1.71 -8.84
CA ARG A 70 19.40 -1.39 -8.39
C ARG A 70 19.65 0.10 -8.20
N GLU A 71 19.19 0.93 -9.12
CA GLU A 71 19.55 2.35 -9.15
C GLU A 71 18.58 3.22 -8.33
N LYS A 72 17.30 2.87 -8.31
CA LYS A 72 16.24 3.64 -7.63
C LYS A 72 15.89 3.08 -6.26
N CYS A 73 15.82 1.76 -6.15
CA CYS A 73 15.56 1.08 -4.87
C CYS A 73 16.84 0.66 -4.13
N LEU A 74 18.02 0.85 -4.77
CA LEU A 74 19.33 0.63 -4.16
C LEU A 74 19.50 -0.80 -3.62
N LEU A 75 18.87 -1.76 -4.31
CA LEU A 75 18.95 -3.18 -4.00
C LEU A 75 20.25 -3.79 -4.53
N SER A 76 20.79 -4.73 -3.76
CA SER A 76 21.92 -5.55 -4.17
C SER A 76 21.56 -6.50 -5.32
N ALA A 77 22.57 -7.09 -5.97
CA ALA A 77 22.35 -8.07 -7.03
C ALA A 77 21.51 -9.26 -6.58
N GLN A 78 21.77 -9.73 -5.36
CA GLN A 78 21.07 -10.85 -4.76
C GLN A 78 19.62 -10.45 -4.46
N GLN A 79 19.42 -9.30 -3.83
CA GLN A 79 18.08 -8.78 -3.51
C GLN A 79 17.21 -8.59 -4.76
N VAL A 80 17.77 -8.08 -5.86
CA VAL A 80 17.04 -7.98 -7.13
C VAL A 80 16.63 -9.36 -7.66
N THR A 81 17.52 -10.34 -7.56
CA THR A 81 17.23 -11.71 -7.97
C THR A 81 16.10 -12.30 -7.11
N ASP A 82 16.14 -12.09 -5.80
CA ASP A 82 15.12 -12.55 -4.87
C ASP A 82 13.76 -11.91 -5.16
N VAL A 83 13.73 -10.59 -5.36
CA VAL A 83 12.52 -9.84 -5.69
C VAL A 83 11.91 -10.33 -7.01
N LEU A 84 12.69 -10.51 -8.06
CA LEU A 84 12.19 -10.98 -9.36
C LEU A 84 11.70 -12.43 -9.33
N ARG A 85 12.33 -13.28 -8.50
CA ARG A 85 11.90 -14.66 -8.27
C ARG A 85 10.58 -14.71 -7.50
N ASP A 86 10.48 -13.94 -6.43
CA ASP A 86 9.36 -14.04 -5.47
C ASP A 86 8.16 -13.16 -5.90
N SER A 87 8.40 -12.15 -6.74
CA SER A 87 7.42 -11.17 -7.22
C SER A 87 7.56 -10.91 -8.73
N PRO A 88 7.40 -11.92 -9.62
CA PRO A 88 7.62 -11.73 -11.06
C PRO A 88 6.69 -10.68 -11.69
N ALA A 89 5.50 -10.47 -11.12
CA ALA A 89 4.51 -9.52 -11.61
C ALA A 89 5.02 -8.07 -11.69
N ILE A 90 6.00 -7.68 -10.84
CA ILE A 90 6.53 -6.31 -10.82
C ILE A 90 7.15 -5.88 -12.16
N VAL A 91 7.57 -6.82 -13.00
CA VAL A 91 8.15 -6.52 -14.31
C VAL A 91 7.10 -5.85 -15.23
N LEU A 92 5.83 -6.14 -14.99
CA LEU A 92 4.69 -5.57 -15.70
C LEU A 92 4.15 -4.30 -15.04
N GLU A 93 4.52 -4.02 -13.78
CA GLU A 93 4.05 -2.86 -13.06
C GLU A 93 4.67 -1.56 -13.58
N ASP A 94 3.99 -0.45 -13.27
CA ASP A 94 4.50 0.89 -13.50
C ASP A 94 5.64 1.21 -12.51
N THR A 95 6.75 1.72 -13.05
CA THR A 95 7.95 2.00 -12.24
C THR A 95 7.75 3.16 -11.28
N SER A 96 6.88 4.12 -11.57
CA SER A 96 6.60 5.23 -10.65
C SER A 96 5.83 4.76 -9.43
N ARG A 97 4.85 3.86 -9.60
CA ARG A 97 4.12 3.22 -8.49
C ARG A 97 5.04 2.35 -7.63
N LEU A 98 5.95 1.59 -8.26
CA LEU A 98 6.96 0.81 -7.54
C LEU A 98 7.95 1.70 -6.78
N GLU A 99 8.42 2.80 -7.39
CA GLU A 99 9.32 3.75 -6.75
C GLU A 99 8.65 4.37 -5.52
N TYR A 100 7.39 4.76 -5.66
CA TYR A 100 6.62 5.32 -4.56
C TYR A 100 6.38 4.29 -3.44
N ARG A 101 6.06 3.02 -3.75
CA ARG A 101 5.94 1.94 -2.76
C ARG A 101 7.23 1.76 -1.95
N PHE A 102 8.36 1.72 -2.64
CA PHE A 102 9.68 1.63 -2.03
C PHE A 102 9.96 2.84 -1.12
N GLN A 103 9.73 4.04 -1.64
CA GLN A 103 9.94 5.29 -0.92
C GLN A 103 9.06 5.41 0.32
N TYR A 104 7.80 4.99 0.24
CA TYR A 104 6.90 4.95 1.38
C TYR A 104 7.47 4.03 2.48
N ALA A 105 7.85 2.80 2.15
CA ALA A 105 8.45 1.90 3.12
C ALA A 105 9.77 2.45 3.70
N TYR A 106 10.62 3.06 2.88
CA TYR A 106 11.93 3.54 3.30
C TYR A 106 11.83 4.76 4.21
N PHE A 107 11.13 5.80 3.75
CA PHE A 107 11.10 7.10 4.42
C PHE A 107 9.94 7.25 5.39
N ARG A 108 8.75 6.73 5.06
CA ARG A 108 7.56 6.90 5.89
C ARG A 108 7.47 5.83 6.97
N MET A 109 7.89 4.60 6.68
CA MET A 109 7.85 3.50 7.65
C MET A 109 9.21 3.24 8.32
N GLY A 110 10.30 3.80 7.80
CA GLY A 110 11.66 3.64 8.34
C GLY A 110 12.26 2.25 8.13
N ILE A 111 11.80 1.50 7.12
CA ILE A 111 12.21 0.13 6.86
C ILE A 111 13.45 0.10 5.96
N GLN A 112 14.38 -0.81 6.23
CA GLN A 112 15.58 -1.03 5.41
C GLN A 112 15.32 -2.00 4.26
N GLN A 113 16.09 -1.88 3.17
CA GLN A 113 15.92 -2.64 1.93
C GLN A 113 15.88 -4.16 2.17
N GLU A 114 16.75 -4.66 3.04
CA GLU A 114 16.81 -6.09 3.34
C GLU A 114 15.50 -6.62 3.93
N GLU A 115 14.91 -5.87 4.86
CA GLU A 115 13.63 -6.23 5.47
C GLU A 115 12.48 -6.10 4.45
N MET A 116 12.49 -5.10 3.57
CA MET A 116 11.49 -4.96 2.49
C MET A 116 11.47 -6.18 1.57
N VAL A 117 12.65 -6.69 1.20
CA VAL A 117 12.77 -7.87 0.34
C VAL A 117 12.30 -9.11 1.07
N LYS A 118 12.81 -9.34 2.30
CA LYS A 118 12.46 -10.51 3.12
C LYS A 118 10.98 -10.60 3.49
N SER A 119 10.35 -9.45 3.69
CA SER A 119 8.92 -9.35 4.01
C SER A 119 8.00 -9.37 2.80
N GLY A 120 8.55 -9.41 1.58
CA GLY A 120 7.73 -9.46 0.37
C GLY A 120 6.98 -8.17 0.07
N LEU A 121 7.53 -6.99 0.40
CA LEU A 121 6.93 -5.68 0.09
C LEU A 121 6.47 -5.58 -1.37
N PHE A 122 7.28 -6.11 -2.29
CA PHE A 122 7.03 -6.07 -3.74
C PHE A 122 5.91 -7.00 -4.22
N ARG A 123 5.38 -7.87 -3.35
CA ARG A 123 4.23 -8.74 -3.64
C ARG A 123 2.89 -8.05 -3.38
N VAL A 124 2.92 -6.92 -2.67
CA VAL A 124 1.74 -6.22 -2.15
C VAL A 124 1.58 -4.90 -2.89
N SER A 125 0.35 -4.47 -3.18
CA SER A 125 0.09 -3.20 -3.86
C SER A 125 0.45 -2.00 -2.98
N THR A 126 0.63 -0.84 -3.60
CA THR A 126 0.95 0.40 -2.88
C THR A 126 -0.17 0.81 -1.92
N GLU A 127 -1.41 0.64 -2.37
CA GLU A 127 -2.63 0.99 -1.65
C GLU A 127 -2.79 0.10 -0.42
N GLU A 128 -2.51 -1.20 -0.57
CA GLU A 128 -2.58 -2.15 0.54
C GLU A 128 -1.48 -1.88 1.59
N VAL A 129 -0.26 -1.56 1.15
CA VAL A 129 0.82 -1.14 2.08
C VAL A 129 0.41 0.10 2.87
N ARG A 130 -0.10 1.14 2.19
CA ARG A 130 -0.59 2.38 2.85
C ARG A 130 -1.72 2.07 3.81
N CYS A 131 -2.71 1.29 3.39
CA CYS A 131 -3.89 1.00 4.19
C CYS A 131 -3.52 0.25 5.47
N ARG A 132 -2.80 -0.88 5.37
CA ARG A 132 -2.43 -1.68 6.54
C ARG A 132 -1.53 -0.92 7.50
N HIS A 133 -0.54 -0.20 6.99
CA HIS A 133 0.34 0.62 7.82
C HIS A 133 -0.42 1.74 8.53
N SER A 134 -1.22 2.54 7.80
CA SER A 134 -1.99 3.65 8.37
C SER A 134 -3.00 3.17 9.40
N PHE A 135 -3.61 2.00 9.19
CA PHE A 135 -4.54 1.42 10.17
C PHE A 135 -3.83 1.12 11.49
N LEU A 136 -2.69 0.43 11.44
CA LEU A 136 -1.92 0.14 12.65
C LEU A 136 -1.39 1.40 13.32
N GLU A 137 -0.97 2.41 12.54
CA GLU A 137 -0.49 3.68 13.08
C GLU A 137 -1.60 4.45 13.82
N ARG A 138 -2.81 4.56 13.23
CA ARG A 138 -3.95 5.23 13.86
C ARG A 138 -4.46 4.49 15.10
N ARG A 139 -4.22 3.18 15.17
CA ARG A 139 -4.48 2.37 16.37
C ARG A 139 -3.38 2.43 17.43
N GLY A 140 -2.27 3.11 17.15
CA GLY A 140 -1.12 3.16 18.06
C GLY A 140 -0.37 1.84 18.16
N LEU A 141 -0.55 0.93 17.20
CA LEU A 141 0.11 -0.38 17.11
C LEU A 141 1.34 -0.36 16.19
N TYR A 142 1.49 0.71 15.42
CA TYR A 142 2.69 1.02 14.68
C TYR A 142 3.11 2.46 14.98
N GLN A 143 4.39 2.70 15.16
CA GLN A 143 4.95 4.02 15.30
C GLN A 143 6.03 4.24 14.26
N THR A 144 5.95 5.35 13.53
CA THR A 144 7.05 5.73 12.64
C THR A 144 8.34 5.94 13.43
N PRO A 145 9.44 5.27 13.03
CA PRO A 145 10.72 5.44 13.70
C PRO A 145 11.19 6.89 13.68
N ASP A 146 11.84 7.33 14.75
CA ASP A 146 12.47 8.65 14.79
C ASP A 146 13.72 8.72 13.89
N LYS A 147 14.44 9.85 13.91
CA LYS A 147 15.67 10.05 13.12
C LYS A 147 16.78 9.04 13.43
N LYS A 148 16.71 8.34 14.57
CA LYS A 148 17.66 7.30 14.97
C LYS A 148 17.12 5.89 14.69
N GLY A 149 15.96 5.78 14.05
CA GLY A 149 15.28 4.51 13.82
C GLY A 149 14.63 3.94 15.07
N GLN A 150 14.39 4.73 16.11
CA GLN A 150 13.84 4.27 17.37
C GLN A 150 12.33 4.52 17.47
N THR A 151 11.64 3.60 18.14
CA THR A 151 10.21 3.68 18.44
C THR A 151 9.97 3.48 19.93
N ARG A 152 8.88 4.03 20.46
CA ARG A 152 8.48 3.89 21.88
C ARG A 152 7.78 2.56 22.13
N ILE A 153 7.18 2.01 21.08
CA ILE A 153 6.57 0.68 21.05
C ILE A 153 7.38 -0.23 20.14
N ALA A 154 7.34 -1.53 20.37
CA ALA A 154 7.89 -2.49 19.41
C ALA A 154 6.93 -2.63 18.23
N ASN A 155 7.32 -2.10 17.07
CA ASN A 155 6.50 -2.24 15.86
C ASN A 155 6.41 -3.73 15.44
N PRO A 156 5.27 -4.18 14.92
CA PRO A 156 5.16 -5.50 14.29
C PRO A 156 6.11 -5.59 13.10
N LYS A 157 6.64 -6.77 12.83
CA LYS A 157 7.54 -6.99 11.68
C LYS A 157 6.74 -6.84 10.40
N LEU A 158 7.40 -6.42 9.33
CA LEU A 158 6.74 -6.07 8.08
C LEU A 158 5.98 -7.28 7.47
N LYS A 159 6.57 -8.47 7.55
CA LYS A 159 5.95 -9.72 7.09
C LYS A 159 4.67 -10.08 7.87
N ASP A 160 4.62 -9.70 9.16
CA ASP A 160 3.56 -10.09 10.09
C ASP A 160 2.30 -9.27 9.86
N PHE A 161 2.34 -8.21 9.04
CA PHE A 161 1.14 -7.46 8.69
C PHE A 161 0.95 -7.23 7.20
N LEU A 162 1.99 -7.23 6.35
CA LEU A 162 1.80 -7.00 4.91
C LEU A 162 1.37 -8.24 4.12
N THR A 163 1.94 -9.40 4.42
CA THR A 163 1.79 -10.59 3.55
C THR A 163 0.84 -11.65 4.09
N ILE A 164 0.33 -11.46 5.31
CA ILE A 164 -0.63 -12.36 5.91
C ILE A 164 -2.06 -12.09 5.40
N PRO A 165 -2.96 -13.08 5.49
CA PRO A 165 -4.37 -12.87 5.20
C PRO A 165 -4.98 -11.78 6.09
N GLU A 166 -5.99 -11.07 5.56
CA GLU A 166 -6.68 -9.99 6.26
C GLU A 166 -7.24 -10.43 7.61
N ASP A 167 -7.91 -11.58 7.68
CA ASP A 167 -8.44 -12.13 8.94
C ASP A 167 -7.35 -12.29 10.01
N SER A 168 -6.15 -12.71 9.60
CA SER A 168 -5.00 -12.87 10.50
C SER A 168 -4.44 -11.51 10.93
N LEU A 169 -4.40 -10.54 10.01
CA LEU A 169 -4.02 -9.16 10.33
C LEU A 169 -4.95 -8.60 11.41
N LEU A 170 -6.25 -8.75 11.24
CA LEU A 170 -7.24 -8.16 12.13
C LEU A 170 -7.30 -8.84 13.49
N SER A 171 -7.26 -10.18 13.51
CA SER A 171 -7.34 -10.94 14.76
C SER A 171 -6.06 -10.95 15.59
N GLN A 172 -4.88 -10.95 14.95
CA GLN A 172 -3.61 -11.18 15.65
C GLN A 172 -2.77 -9.92 15.82
N VAL A 173 -2.86 -8.97 14.88
CA VAL A 173 -2.00 -7.78 14.88
C VAL A 173 -2.78 -6.53 15.21
N ALA A 174 -3.83 -6.25 14.43
CA ALA A 174 -4.60 -5.03 14.60
C ALA A 174 -5.55 -5.12 15.80
N LEU A 175 -5.99 -6.31 16.21
CA LEU A 175 -7.02 -6.51 17.24
C LEU A 175 -8.32 -5.77 16.90
N ALA A 176 -8.79 -5.92 15.65
CA ALA A 176 -9.93 -5.24 15.08
C ALA A 176 -10.97 -6.22 14.52
N THR A 177 -12.18 -5.73 14.31
CA THR A 177 -13.21 -6.39 13.53
C THR A 177 -13.02 -6.13 12.03
N GLN A 178 -13.59 -7.01 11.21
CA GLN A 178 -13.65 -6.85 9.77
C GLN A 178 -14.33 -5.53 9.36
N GLU A 179 -15.45 -5.21 10.00
CA GLU A 179 -16.24 -4.01 9.73
C GLU A 179 -15.43 -2.71 9.98
N GLU A 180 -14.70 -2.64 11.10
CA GLU A 180 -13.84 -1.49 11.40
C GLU A 180 -12.79 -1.26 10.31
N PHE A 181 -12.22 -2.35 9.77
CA PHE A 181 -11.21 -2.26 8.73
C PHE A 181 -11.79 -1.92 7.35
N GLU A 182 -12.99 -2.40 7.03
CA GLU A 182 -13.70 -2.05 5.80
C GLU A 182 -14.10 -0.57 5.77
N VAL A 183 -14.64 -0.06 6.88
CA VAL A 183 -14.94 1.37 7.02
C VAL A 183 -13.66 2.19 6.89
N PHE A 184 -12.57 1.74 7.52
CA PHE A 184 -11.28 2.40 7.40
C PHE A 184 -10.74 2.44 5.96
N ARG A 185 -10.87 1.36 5.20
CA ARG A 185 -10.47 1.32 3.77
C ARG A 185 -11.18 2.38 2.94
N LYS A 186 -12.50 2.52 3.12
CA LYS A 186 -13.31 3.54 2.41
C LYS A 186 -12.89 4.96 2.79
N LEU A 187 -12.63 5.20 4.07
CA LEU A 187 -12.14 6.51 4.54
C LEU A 187 -10.75 6.82 3.96
N MET A 188 -9.84 5.85 3.95
CA MET A 188 -8.51 5.99 3.36
C MET A 188 -8.57 6.26 1.86
N GLU A 189 -9.43 5.58 1.12
CA GLU A 189 -9.59 5.79 -0.32
C GLU A 189 -10.04 7.23 -0.63
N ARG A 190 -11.02 7.74 0.12
CA ARG A 190 -11.46 9.13 -0.01
C ARG A 190 -10.37 10.14 0.32
N GLU A 191 -9.62 9.93 1.41
CA GLU A 191 -8.50 10.80 1.79
C GLU A 191 -7.43 10.85 0.68
N VAL A 192 -7.15 9.72 0.01
CA VAL A 192 -6.21 9.67 -1.11
C VAL A 192 -6.73 10.42 -2.34
N GLN A 193 -8.02 10.28 -2.67
CA GLN A 193 -8.63 11.00 -3.79
C GLN A 193 -8.57 12.52 -3.58
N GLU A 194 -8.85 12.97 -2.36
CA GLU A 194 -8.73 14.37 -1.95
C GLU A 194 -7.27 14.88 -2.03
N GLU A 195 -6.29 14.09 -1.57
CA GLU A 195 -4.85 14.41 -1.69
C GLU A 195 -4.37 14.51 -3.15
N GLU A 196 -4.89 13.65 -4.02
CA GLU A 196 -4.54 13.58 -5.44
C GLU A 196 -5.30 14.59 -6.31
N GLY A 197 -6.22 15.36 -5.73
CA GLY A 197 -7.03 16.36 -6.44
C GLY A 197 -8.00 15.75 -7.45
N LEU A 198 -8.35 14.48 -7.26
CA LEU A 198 -9.36 13.78 -8.04
C LEU A 198 -10.72 14.10 -7.42
N GLU A 199 -11.28 15.28 -7.71
CA GLU A 199 -12.64 15.59 -7.27
C GLU A 199 -13.61 14.58 -7.91
N SER A 200 -14.36 13.88 -7.05
CA SER A 200 -15.44 13.00 -7.48
C SER A 200 -16.48 13.84 -8.21
N SER A 201 -16.53 13.71 -9.54
CA SER A 201 -17.64 14.20 -10.36
C SER A 201 -18.87 13.32 -10.09
N ASP A 202 -19.35 13.32 -8.85
CA ASP A 202 -20.67 12.81 -8.51
C ASP A 202 -21.64 13.96 -8.82
N SER A 203 -22.01 14.05 -10.10
CA SER A 203 -23.09 14.91 -10.56
C SER A 203 -24.38 14.32 -10.01
N GLU A 204 -24.75 14.72 -8.78
CA GLU A 204 -26.16 14.70 -8.41
C GLU A 204 -26.87 15.66 -9.38
N GLU A 205 -27.65 15.08 -10.30
CA GLU A 205 -28.55 15.82 -11.18
C GLU A 205 -29.50 16.63 -10.28
N GLU A 206 -29.25 17.93 -10.16
CA GLU A 206 -30.23 18.86 -9.59
C GLU A 206 -31.43 18.89 -10.54
N ASP A 207 -32.52 18.23 -10.13
CA ASP A 207 -33.84 18.36 -10.75
C ASP A 207 -34.22 19.86 -10.80
N GLU A 208 -34.13 20.48 -11.97
CA GLU A 208 -34.70 21.80 -12.27
C GLU A 208 -36.24 21.69 -12.26
N GLU A 209 -36.87 21.82 -11.09
CA GLU A 209 -38.30 22.15 -11.02
C GLU A 209 -38.49 23.64 -11.37
N ASP A 210 -38.84 23.85 -12.64
CA ASP A 210 -39.36 25.10 -13.21
C ASP A 210 -40.74 25.41 -12.61
N ASP A 211 -40.83 26.39 -11.70
CA ASP A 211 -42.10 26.96 -11.23
C ASP A 211 -42.15 28.46 -11.56
N GLU A 212 -42.50 28.73 -12.81
CA GLU A 212 -42.82 30.05 -13.34
C GLU A 212 -44.17 30.52 -12.78
N SER A 213 -44.18 31.43 -11.81
CA SER A 213 -45.39 32.21 -11.50
C SER A 213 -45.11 33.71 -11.37
N GLU A 214 -45.62 34.44 -12.35
CA GLU A 214 -45.68 35.90 -12.43
C GLU A 214 -46.44 36.50 -11.24
N ASN A 215 -45.93 37.59 -10.63
CA ASN A 215 -46.81 38.74 -10.35
C ASN A 215 -46.07 40.06 -10.02
N ARG A 216 -46.33 41.06 -10.86
CA ARG A 216 -46.58 42.49 -10.55
C ARG A 216 -45.88 43.15 -9.34
N GLY A 217 -45.04 44.13 -9.69
CA GLY A 217 -45.48 45.52 -9.61
C GLY A 217 -44.74 46.47 -8.65
N LYS A 218 -44.27 47.59 -9.24
CA LYS A 218 -44.02 48.93 -8.64
C LYS A 218 -42.86 48.97 -7.62
N GLU A 219 -41.92 49.90 -7.58
CA GLU A 219 -41.85 51.36 -7.81
C GLU A 219 -40.33 51.68 -7.92
N GLY A 220 -39.84 52.62 -8.74
CA GLY A 220 -39.94 54.06 -8.47
C GLY A 220 -38.65 54.64 -7.86
N TYR A 221 -37.91 55.40 -8.67
CA TYR A 221 -36.93 56.46 -8.33
C TYR A 221 -35.46 56.15 -7.94
N LYS A 222 -34.63 56.17 -9.01
CA LYS A 222 -33.45 57.04 -9.26
C LYS A 222 -32.58 57.54 -8.07
N ARG A 223 -31.37 56.98 -8.08
CA ARG A 223 -30.09 57.39 -7.50
C ARG A 223 -29.85 58.91 -7.47
N ARG A 224 -29.51 59.46 -6.29
CA ARG A 224 -28.73 60.71 -6.17
C ARG A 224 -27.24 60.37 -6.12
N ARG A 225 -26.46 61.01 -7.00
CA ARG A 225 -25.00 61.11 -6.90
C ARG A 225 -24.63 62.53 -6.51
N LYS A 226 -23.57 62.59 -5.69
CA LYS A 226 -22.75 63.74 -5.28
C LYS A 226 -23.30 64.59 -4.15
#